data_AF-A0A2P8WED0-F1
#
_entry.id   AF-A0A2P8WED0-F1
#
_cell.length_a   1.000
_cell.length_b   1.000
_cell.length_c   1.000
_cell.angle_alpha   90.00
_cell.angle_beta   90.00
_cell.angle_gamma   90.00
#
_symmetry.space_group_name_H-M   'P 1'
#
loop_
_entity.id
_entity.type
_entity.pdbx_description
1 polymer ?
#
loop_
_entity_poly.entity_id
_entity_poly.type
_entity_poly.pdbx_seq_one_letter_code
_entity_poly.pdbx_strand_id
1 'polypeptide(L)'
;MRTAPPKHKPPRQDGPEDDRSRYQPGVDPSAPPPINPLGFVKTVTRTLVSGALVAGLLVGVGVWRGGDRFLEGLRLMVLPPQPEPQVDVKSVIVQQLRGASELTTAIFAMEAVVPTRSDRTIAGYVVGSTNLLYIAYGEVRAGVDLSQVSASNIRLLEDDSSVAITLPPPQILDSKLDLNRSDVYDYDRGFLGLGPDTAPELQRLAQQEALVKIEQAACQEGLLQEAQQRAETTVSQLLATAGFETVQVTTQPSNGTCETPPSNSGEPGSAPFQG
;
A
#
# COMPACT_ATOMS: atom_id res chain seq x y z
N MET A 1 -29.50 119.96 -64.91
CA MET A 1 -28.83 120.92 -65.83
C MET A 1 -27.86 120.15 -66.73
N ARG A 2 -27.63 120.64 -67.96
CA ARG A 2 -26.46 120.47 -68.87
C ARG A 2 -25.55 119.20 -68.82
N THR A 3 -25.48 118.49 -69.98
CA THR A 3 -24.29 117.92 -70.72
C THR A 3 -23.30 116.96 -70.02
N ALA A 4 -23.02 115.70 -70.43
CA ALA A 4 -22.66 115.04 -71.73
C ALA A 4 -21.15 115.13 -72.11
N PRO A 5 -20.50 114.21 -72.91
CA PRO A 5 -20.85 112.87 -73.47
C PRO A 5 -19.81 111.76 -72.99
N PRO A 6 -19.06 110.90 -73.77
CA PRO A 6 -19.25 110.12 -75.04
C PRO A 6 -18.74 108.62 -75.09
N LYS A 7 -19.29 107.82 -76.04
CA LYS A 7 -18.69 106.75 -76.93
C LYS A 7 -17.79 105.56 -76.44
N HIS A 8 -18.22 104.31 -76.73
CA HIS A 8 -17.60 103.27 -77.63
C HIS A 8 -18.45 101.96 -77.60
N LYS A 9 -19.05 101.43 -78.69
CA LYS A 9 -18.60 100.68 -79.91
C LYS A 9 -18.96 99.14 -79.80
N PRO A 10 -18.86 98.25 -80.82
CA PRO A 10 -20.00 97.45 -81.32
C PRO A 10 -19.72 95.91 -81.34
N PRO A 11 -20.42 95.02 -82.09
CA PRO A 11 -21.69 95.11 -82.84
C PRO A 11 -22.75 94.04 -82.44
N ARG A 12 -23.83 93.94 -83.23
CA ARG A 12 -24.84 92.86 -83.23
C ARG A 12 -24.28 91.57 -83.87
N GLN A 13 -24.57 90.39 -83.30
CA GLN A 13 -25.60 89.41 -83.70
C GLN A 13 -25.44 88.83 -85.12
N ASP A 14 -25.02 87.56 -85.17
CA ASP A 14 -25.21 86.62 -86.27
C ASP A 14 -26.18 85.51 -85.83
N GLY A 15 -26.82 84.83 -86.79
CA GLY A 15 -27.20 83.42 -86.63
C GLY A 15 -28.70 83.08 -86.54
N PRO A 16 -29.16 82.07 -87.30
CA PRO A 16 -30.46 81.37 -87.10
C PRO A 16 -30.39 80.36 -85.93
N GLU A 17 -31.34 79.45 -85.67
CA GLU A 17 -32.47 78.95 -86.48
C GLU A 17 -33.66 78.58 -85.57
N ASP A 18 -34.90 78.60 -86.09
CA ASP A 18 -36.12 78.48 -85.27
C ASP A 18 -36.58 77.02 -85.03
N ASP A 19 -37.11 76.78 -83.83
CA ASP A 19 -37.49 75.45 -83.31
C ASP A 19 -38.93 75.08 -83.71
N ARG A 20 -39.17 73.78 -83.97
CA ARG A 20 -40.50 73.24 -84.28
C ARG A 20 -41.01 72.21 -83.28
N SER A 21 -41.43 72.77 -82.14
CA SER A 21 -42.68 72.43 -81.45
C SER A 21 -42.81 71.05 -80.76
N ARG A 22 -42.92 71.18 -79.43
CA ARG A 22 -44.10 70.71 -78.65
C ARG A 22 -44.28 69.20 -78.45
N TYR A 23 -43.76 68.71 -77.32
CA TYR A 23 -44.62 68.13 -76.28
C TYR A 23 -43.96 68.23 -74.89
N GLN A 24 -44.75 68.46 -73.83
CA GLN A 24 -44.34 68.32 -72.43
C GLN A 24 -45.45 67.61 -71.64
N PRO A 25 -45.14 66.54 -70.90
CA PRO A 25 -45.80 66.19 -69.66
C PRO A 25 -45.05 66.81 -68.46
N GLY A 26 -45.76 67.15 -67.38
CA GLY A 26 -45.19 67.80 -66.20
C GLY A 26 -44.36 66.88 -65.30
N VAL A 27 -43.51 67.47 -64.46
CA VAL A 27 -42.71 66.78 -63.44
C VAL A 27 -43.31 67.04 -62.05
N ASP A 28 -43.52 65.97 -61.29
CA ASP A 28 -44.10 65.98 -59.95
C ASP A 28 -43.01 66.26 -58.88
N PRO A 29 -43.14 67.27 -57.98
CA PRO A 29 -42.04 67.76 -57.16
C PRO A 29 -41.74 66.95 -55.88
N SER A 30 -42.03 65.64 -55.82
CA SER A 30 -41.86 64.83 -54.59
C SER A 30 -40.88 63.65 -54.71
N ALA A 31 -39.79 63.73 -53.93
CA ALA A 31 -38.83 62.67 -53.57
C ALA A 31 -37.92 62.09 -54.70
N PRO A 32 -36.82 61.39 -54.34
CA PRO A 32 -35.74 61.83 -53.45
C PRO A 32 -34.38 61.88 -54.20
N PRO A 33 -33.32 62.53 -53.67
CA PRO A 33 -32.03 62.67 -54.37
C PRO A 33 -31.29 61.33 -54.55
N PRO A 34 -30.46 61.19 -55.61
CA PRO A 34 -29.83 59.93 -55.99
C PRO A 34 -28.75 59.46 -55.00
N ILE A 35 -28.71 58.16 -54.75
CA ILE A 35 -27.80 57.51 -53.80
C ILE A 35 -26.47 57.17 -54.47
N ASN A 36 -25.36 57.77 -54.01
CA ASN A 36 -24.00 57.43 -54.45
C ASN A 36 -23.43 56.23 -53.65
N PRO A 37 -23.28 55.03 -54.22
CA PRO A 37 -22.94 53.82 -53.46
C PRO A 37 -21.50 53.82 -52.89
N LEU A 38 -20.55 54.48 -53.56
CA LEU A 38 -19.13 54.50 -53.15
C LEU A 38 -18.86 55.24 -51.82
N GLY A 39 -19.78 56.09 -51.36
CA GLY A 39 -19.64 56.79 -50.08
C GLY A 39 -19.80 55.88 -48.85
N PHE A 40 -20.58 54.81 -48.97
CA PHE A 40 -20.96 53.98 -47.82
C PHE A 40 -19.84 52.99 -47.42
N VAL A 41 -19.19 52.37 -48.41
CA VAL A 41 -18.18 51.32 -48.20
C VAL A 41 -16.95 51.82 -47.43
N LYS A 42 -16.51 53.06 -47.68
CA LYS A 42 -15.38 53.69 -46.96
C LYS A 42 -15.71 54.08 -45.51
N THR A 43 -16.98 54.15 -45.14
CA THR A 43 -17.42 54.45 -43.77
C THR A 43 -17.54 53.17 -42.95
N VAL A 44 -18.18 52.13 -43.50
CA VAL A 44 -18.34 50.81 -42.86
C VAL A 44 -17.00 50.14 -42.56
N THR A 45 -16.00 50.32 -43.44
CA THR A 45 -14.65 49.79 -43.21
C THR A 45 -13.87 50.48 -42.09
N ARG A 46 -14.19 51.73 -41.73
CA ARG A 46 -13.56 52.41 -40.58
C ARG A 46 -14.20 52.03 -39.24
N THR A 47 -15.49 51.66 -39.21
CA THR A 47 -16.19 51.30 -37.96
C THR A 47 -15.89 49.85 -37.51
N LEU A 48 -15.66 48.93 -38.44
CA LEU A 48 -15.26 47.54 -38.11
C LEU A 48 -13.93 47.48 -37.35
N VAL A 49 -12.92 48.27 -37.76
CA VAL A 49 -11.61 48.31 -37.10
C VAL A 49 -11.71 48.88 -35.68
N SER A 50 -12.55 49.89 -35.44
CA SER A 50 -12.80 50.41 -34.09
C SER A 50 -13.52 49.41 -33.18
N GLY A 51 -14.47 48.61 -33.72
CA GLY A 51 -15.17 47.59 -32.95
C GLY A 51 -14.23 46.52 -32.40
N ALA A 52 -13.33 46.01 -33.25
CA ALA A 52 -12.32 45.03 -32.84
C ALA A 52 -11.34 45.58 -31.79
N LEU A 53 -10.90 46.83 -31.92
CA LEU A 53 -10.02 47.48 -30.93
C LEU A 53 -10.72 47.72 -29.59
N VAL A 54 -11.99 48.16 -29.59
CA VAL A 54 -12.75 48.34 -28.35
C VAL A 54 -13.02 47.00 -27.66
N ALA A 55 -13.36 45.95 -28.41
CA ALA A 55 -13.53 44.60 -27.85
C ALA A 55 -12.22 44.06 -27.26
N GLY A 56 -11.09 44.18 -27.99
CA GLY A 56 -9.78 43.78 -27.49
C GLY A 56 -9.32 44.56 -26.26
N LEU A 57 -9.64 45.86 -26.19
CA LEU A 57 -9.33 46.71 -25.04
C LEU A 57 -10.24 46.40 -23.84
N LEU A 58 -11.52 46.07 -24.05
CA LEU A 58 -12.41 45.60 -22.99
C LEU A 58 -11.96 44.24 -22.42
N VAL A 59 -11.51 43.31 -23.27
CA VAL A 59 -10.91 42.04 -22.82
C VAL A 59 -9.60 42.30 -22.08
N GLY A 60 -8.71 43.14 -22.61
CA GLY A 60 -7.44 43.50 -21.96
C GLY A 60 -7.62 44.19 -20.60
N VAL A 61 -8.56 45.13 -20.49
CA VAL A 61 -8.93 45.77 -19.22
C VAL A 61 -9.65 44.79 -18.29
N GLY A 62 -10.45 43.86 -18.83
CA GLY A 62 -11.07 42.77 -18.07
C GLY A 62 -10.03 41.84 -17.43
N VAL A 63 -8.97 41.48 -18.17
CA VAL A 63 -7.82 40.72 -17.65
C VAL A 63 -7.04 41.54 -16.61
N TRP A 64 -6.75 42.82 -16.89
CA TRP A 64 -5.96 43.68 -16.00
C TRP A 64 -6.71 44.01 -14.68
N ARG A 65 -8.04 44.19 -14.71
CA ARG A 65 -8.86 44.34 -13.49
C ARG A 65 -9.25 43.02 -12.83
N GLY A 66 -9.31 41.92 -13.59
CA GLY A 66 -9.70 40.60 -13.10
C GLY A 66 -8.58 39.88 -12.35
N GLY A 67 -7.33 40.12 -12.72
CA GLY A 67 -6.15 39.53 -12.07
C GLY A 67 -6.15 38.01 -12.11
N ASP A 68 -5.61 37.40 -11.06
CA ASP A 68 -5.39 35.96 -10.96
C ASP A 68 -6.66 35.11 -11.13
N ARG A 69 -7.85 35.66 -10.84
CA ARG A 69 -9.13 34.95 -10.93
C ARG A 69 -9.46 34.44 -12.34
N PHE A 70 -9.01 35.14 -13.38
CA PHE A 70 -9.16 34.66 -14.76
C PHE A 70 -8.21 33.48 -15.05
N LEU A 71 -7.00 33.52 -14.49
CA LEU A 71 -6.01 32.45 -14.62
C LEU A 71 -6.38 31.23 -13.76
N GLU A 72 -7.03 31.40 -12.61
CA GLU A 72 -7.62 30.32 -11.81
C GLU A 72 -8.73 29.59 -12.58
N GLY A 73 -9.65 30.33 -13.19
CA GLY A 73 -10.70 29.73 -14.03
C GLY A 73 -10.15 28.93 -15.21
N LEU A 74 -9.09 29.40 -15.87
CA LEU A 74 -8.40 28.65 -16.91
C LEU A 74 -7.60 27.45 -16.37
N ARG A 75 -6.97 27.56 -15.20
CA ARG A 75 -6.25 26.44 -14.55
C ARG A 75 -7.19 25.28 -14.25
N LEU A 76 -8.36 25.55 -13.68
CA LEU A 76 -9.38 24.54 -13.38
C LEU A 76 -9.95 23.82 -14.62
N MET A 77 -9.74 24.38 -15.82
CA MET A 77 -10.17 23.78 -17.09
C MET A 77 -9.05 23.05 -17.85
N VAL A 78 -7.79 23.18 -17.41
CA VAL A 78 -6.60 22.66 -18.10
C VAL A 78 -5.82 21.64 -17.26
N LEU A 79 -5.83 21.76 -15.93
CA LEU A 79 -5.33 20.69 -15.07
C LEU A 79 -6.39 19.58 -14.97
N PRO A 80 -6.03 18.30 -15.13
CA PRO A 80 -6.91 17.21 -14.72
C PRO A 80 -7.17 17.33 -13.20
N PRO A 81 -8.32 16.83 -12.70
CA PRO A 81 -8.49 16.68 -11.25
C PRO A 81 -7.31 15.88 -10.70
N GLN A 82 -6.71 16.37 -9.60
CA GLN A 82 -5.66 15.62 -8.93
C GLN A 82 -6.22 14.24 -8.56
N PRO A 83 -5.49 13.13 -8.81
CA PRO A 83 -5.94 11.82 -8.38
C PRO A 83 -6.26 11.86 -6.90
N GLU A 84 -7.49 11.49 -6.52
CA GLU A 84 -7.87 11.45 -5.12
C GLU A 84 -6.90 10.52 -4.39
N PRO A 85 -6.36 10.93 -3.22
CA PRO A 85 -5.38 10.14 -2.50
C PRO A 85 -6.06 8.91 -1.89
N GLN A 86 -6.23 7.88 -2.71
CA GLN A 86 -6.66 6.55 -2.28
C GLN A 86 -5.63 6.05 -1.27
N VAL A 87 -6.00 6.09 0.00
CA VAL A 87 -5.24 5.44 1.07
C VAL A 87 -5.31 3.96 0.78
N ASP A 88 -4.20 3.35 0.36
CA ASP A 88 -4.13 1.90 0.20
C ASP A 88 -4.25 1.25 1.59
N VAL A 89 -5.49 0.93 1.97
CA VAL A 89 -5.84 0.34 3.27
C VAL A 89 -5.04 -0.96 3.50
N LYS A 90 -4.70 -1.69 2.43
CA LYS A 90 -3.86 -2.90 2.52
C LYS A 90 -2.45 -2.56 2.99
N SER A 91 -1.85 -1.48 2.49
CA SER A 91 -0.54 -1.02 2.96
C SER A 91 -0.54 -0.68 4.46
N VAL A 92 -1.62 -0.05 4.95
CA VAL A 92 -1.79 0.28 6.37
C VAL A 92 -1.93 -0.99 7.22
N ILE A 93 -2.81 -1.93 6.82
CA ILE A 93 -2.98 -3.21 7.53
C ILE A 93 -1.67 -4.02 7.52
N VAL A 94 -0.99 -4.14 6.38
CA VAL A 94 0.31 -4.83 6.28
C VAL A 94 1.35 -4.19 7.18
N GLN A 95 1.41 -2.86 7.25
CA GLN A 95 2.38 -2.17 8.11
C GLN A 95 2.05 -2.28 9.60
N GLN A 96 0.77 -2.37 9.98
CA GLN A 96 0.33 -2.66 11.35
C GLN A 96 0.68 -4.11 11.75
N LEU A 97 0.33 -5.10 10.92
CA LEU A 97 0.62 -6.51 11.19
C LEU A 97 2.13 -6.78 11.26
N ARG A 98 2.92 -6.23 10.33
CA ARG A 98 4.40 -6.35 10.34
C ARG A 98 5.09 -5.58 11.46
N GLY A 99 4.37 -4.71 12.17
CA GLY A 99 4.85 -4.06 13.40
C GLY A 99 5.08 -5.06 14.55
N ALA A 100 4.38 -6.20 14.53
CA ALA A 100 4.65 -7.36 15.37
C ALA A 100 5.20 -8.49 14.48
N SER A 101 6.52 -8.49 14.24
CA SER A 101 7.17 -9.39 13.25
C SER A 101 6.83 -10.87 13.45
N GLU A 102 6.74 -11.30 14.71
CA GLU A 102 6.33 -12.64 15.12
C GLU A 102 5.15 -12.54 16.10
N LEU A 103 4.10 -13.33 15.88
CA LEU A 103 2.99 -13.47 16.81
C LEU A 103 3.06 -14.84 17.49
N THR A 104 3.73 -14.91 18.65
CA THR A 104 3.62 -16.08 19.55
C THR A 104 2.19 -16.15 20.10
N THR A 105 1.53 -17.30 19.95
CA THR A 105 0.13 -17.46 20.35
C THR A 105 -0.09 -18.62 21.32
N ALA A 106 0.73 -19.67 21.26
CA ALA A 106 0.71 -20.78 22.21
C ALA A 106 2.11 -21.09 22.75
N ILE A 107 2.16 -21.56 24.00
CA ILE A 107 3.39 -21.93 24.69
C ILE A 107 3.13 -23.25 25.41
N PHE A 108 3.89 -24.28 25.06
CA PHE A 108 3.94 -25.54 25.80
C PHE A 108 5.15 -25.51 26.72
N ALA A 109 5.03 -26.08 27.92
CA ALA A 109 6.16 -26.25 28.83
C ALA A 109 5.99 -27.47 29.73
N MET A 110 7.06 -28.22 29.95
CA MET A 110 7.06 -29.46 30.73
C MET A 110 8.41 -29.74 31.38
N GLU A 111 8.43 -30.74 32.28
CA GLU A 111 9.65 -31.29 32.87
C GLU A 111 9.97 -32.65 32.23
N ALA A 112 11.16 -32.78 31.67
CA ALA A 112 11.67 -33.98 31.03
C ALA A 112 12.83 -34.58 31.84
N VAL A 113 12.67 -35.82 32.30
CA VAL A 113 13.72 -36.57 32.99
C VAL A 113 14.54 -37.33 31.96
N VAL A 114 15.84 -37.03 31.86
CA VAL A 114 16.73 -37.56 30.83
C VAL A 114 17.96 -38.23 31.46
N PRO A 115 18.02 -39.57 31.48
CA PRO A 115 19.24 -40.30 31.82
C PRO A 115 20.21 -40.31 30.64
N THR A 116 21.50 -40.10 30.91
CA THR A 116 22.59 -40.34 29.95
C THR A 116 23.68 -41.22 30.57
N ARG A 117 24.43 -41.95 29.73
CA ARG A 117 25.50 -42.87 30.16
C ARG A 117 26.76 -42.71 29.30
N SER A 118 27.92 -42.85 29.93
CA SER A 118 29.24 -42.93 29.28
C SER A 118 29.98 -44.17 29.79
N ASP A 119 30.32 -45.09 28.88
CA ASP A 119 31.01 -46.34 29.23
C ASP A 119 32.51 -46.27 28.90
N ARG A 120 33.35 -46.62 29.87
CA ARG A 120 34.79 -46.79 29.67
C ARG A 120 35.09 -48.21 29.26
N THR A 121 35.57 -48.39 28.04
CA THR A 121 35.98 -49.71 27.51
C THR A 121 37.50 -49.89 27.49
N ILE A 122 37.95 -51.11 27.75
CA ILE A 122 39.34 -51.56 27.60
C ILE A 122 39.31 -52.93 26.91
N ALA A 123 40.05 -53.07 25.80
CA ALA A 123 40.13 -54.31 25.01
C ALA A 123 38.76 -54.92 24.62
N GLY A 124 37.73 -54.09 24.44
CA GLY A 124 36.36 -54.51 24.10
C GLY A 124 35.42 -54.75 25.31
N TYR A 125 35.93 -54.72 26.54
CA TYR A 125 35.14 -54.91 27.75
C TYR A 125 34.86 -53.58 28.45
N VAL A 126 33.63 -53.37 28.94
CA VAL A 126 33.30 -52.23 29.81
C VAL A 126 33.93 -52.47 31.18
N VAL A 127 34.76 -51.53 31.64
CA VAL A 127 35.47 -51.61 32.94
C VAL A 127 34.93 -50.60 33.97
N GLY A 128 33.98 -49.76 33.56
CA GLY A 128 33.28 -48.80 34.40
C GLY A 128 32.32 -47.96 33.56
N SER A 129 31.20 -47.59 34.16
CA SER A 129 30.16 -46.75 33.55
C SER A 129 29.95 -45.51 34.40
N THR A 130 29.66 -44.39 33.75
CA THR A 130 29.19 -43.17 34.40
C THR A 130 27.76 -42.90 33.95
N ASN A 131 26.86 -42.71 34.90
CA ASN A 131 25.46 -42.36 34.72
C ASN A 131 25.25 -40.89 35.13
N LEU A 132 24.40 -40.17 34.41
CA LEU A 132 23.94 -38.84 34.78
C LEU A 132 22.43 -38.78 34.62
N LEU A 133 21.71 -38.30 35.63
CA LEU A 133 20.27 -38.06 35.56
C LEU A 133 20.00 -36.56 35.55
N TYR A 134 19.56 -36.04 34.42
CA TYR A 134 19.21 -34.63 34.25
C TYR A 134 17.69 -34.46 34.36
N ILE A 135 17.25 -33.46 35.12
CA ILE A 135 15.86 -33.01 35.10
C ILE A 135 15.84 -31.67 34.37
N ALA A 136 15.19 -31.63 33.21
CA ALA A 136 15.12 -30.47 32.35
C ALA A 136 13.72 -29.84 32.40
N TYR A 137 13.62 -28.57 32.76
CA TYR A 137 12.44 -27.76 32.43
C TYR A 137 12.67 -27.06 31.09
N GLY A 138 11.72 -27.15 30.17
CA GLY A 138 11.78 -26.44 28.90
C GLY A 138 10.43 -25.93 28.43
N GLU A 139 10.48 -24.91 27.59
CA GLU A 139 9.33 -24.34 26.91
C GLU A 139 9.54 -24.27 25.40
N VAL A 140 8.46 -24.54 24.66
CA VAL A 140 8.37 -24.48 23.20
C VAL A 140 7.25 -23.51 22.85
N ARG A 141 7.60 -22.49 22.07
CA ARG A 141 6.72 -21.38 21.71
C ARG A 141 6.33 -21.51 20.24
N ALA A 142 5.03 -21.51 19.97
CA ALA A 142 4.49 -21.58 18.62
C ALA A 142 3.66 -20.34 18.28
N GLY A 143 3.55 -20.06 16.98
CA GLY A 143 2.87 -18.88 16.50
C GLY A 143 2.93 -18.73 15.00
N VAL A 144 2.60 -17.53 14.53
CA VAL A 144 2.60 -17.16 13.11
C VAL A 144 3.60 -16.04 12.87
N ASP A 145 4.47 -16.20 11.87
CA ASP A 145 5.34 -15.14 11.36
C ASP A 145 4.50 -14.15 10.53
N LEU A 146 4.30 -12.94 11.04
CA LEU A 146 3.52 -11.90 10.36
C LEU A 146 4.36 -11.10 9.36
N SER A 147 5.70 -11.24 9.36
CA SER A 147 6.56 -10.63 8.33
C SER A 147 6.25 -11.17 6.93
N GLN A 148 5.87 -12.46 6.86
CA GLN A 148 5.46 -13.15 5.64
C GLN A 148 4.09 -12.71 5.10
N VAL A 149 3.25 -12.05 5.92
CA VAL A 149 1.96 -11.50 5.45
C VAL A 149 2.21 -10.38 4.44
N SER A 150 1.52 -10.41 3.30
CA SER A 150 1.63 -9.44 2.22
C SER A 150 0.26 -8.94 1.75
N ALA A 151 0.22 -7.91 0.90
CA ALA A 151 -1.04 -7.35 0.39
C ALA A 151 -1.85 -8.32 -0.51
N SER A 152 -1.27 -9.45 -0.97
CA SER A 152 -2.02 -10.51 -1.67
C SER A 152 -2.71 -11.49 -0.72
N ASN A 153 -2.29 -11.54 0.55
CA ASN A 153 -2.98 -12.28 1.62
C ASN A 153 -4.26 -11.58 2.09
N ILE A 154 -4.47 -10.31 1.71
CA ILE A 154 -5.56 -9.44 2.18
C ILE A 154 -6.54 -9.16 1.03
N ARG A 155 -7.79 -9.56 1.22
CA ARG A 155 -8.91 -9.25 0.34
C ARG A 155 -9.90 -8.38 1.11
N LEU A 156 -10.12 -7.16 0.62
CA LEU A 156 -11.29 -6.40 1.05
C LEU A 156 -12.50 -7.03 0.38
N LEU A 157 -13.57 -7.18 1.16
CA LEU A 157 -14.91 -7.54 0.73
C LEU A 157 -15.71 -6.23 0.59
N GLU A 158 -17.04 -6.30 0.53
CA GLU A 158 -17.88 -5.16 0.11
C GLU A 158 -17.74 -3.90 1.01
N ASP A 159 -17.83 -2.74 0.36
CA ASP A 159 -17.79 -1.38 0.92
C ASP A 159 -16.61 -1.06 1.87
N ASP A 160 -15.44 -1.69 1.65
CA ASP A 160 -14.18 -1.57 2.42
C ASP A 160 -14.28 -1.86 3.95
N SER A 161 -15.49 -2.08 4.46
CA SER A 161 -15.85 -2.39 5.85
C SER A 161 -15.43 -3.78 6.33
N SER A 162 -15.20 -4.67 5.37
CA SER A 162 -15.14 -6.12 5.58
C SER A 162 -13.85 -6.68 4.98
N VAL A 163 -13.11 -7.49 5.74
CA VAL A 163 -11.75 -7.93 5.35
C VAL A 163 -11.58 -9.43 5.57
N ALA A 164 -11.14 -10.13 4.53
CA ALA A 164 -10.63 -11.50 4.61
C ALA A 164 -9.10 -11.51 4.56
N ILE A 165 -8.46 -12.17 5.53
CA ILE A 165 -7.00 -12.37 5.58
C ILE A 165 -6.68 -13.86 5.62
N THR A 166 -5.72 -14.27 4.79
CA THR A 166 -5.12 -15.62 4.86
C THR A 166 -3.73 -15.54 5.51
N LEU A 167 -3.65 -15.98 6.76
CA LEU A 167 -2.41 -16.08 7.54
C LEU A 167 -1.51 -17.23 7.04
N PRO A 168 -0.18 -17.08 7.13
CA PRO A 168 0.78 -18.18 7.01
C PRO A 168 0.47 -19.34 7.97
N PRO A 169 0.97 -20.56 7.70
CA PRO A 169 0.81 -21.68 8.62
C PRO A 169 1.55 -21.42 9.93
N PRO A 170 1.05 -21.95 11.07
CA PRO A 170 1.74 -21.83 12.34
C PRO A 170 3.01 -22.69 12.37
N GLN A 171 4.04 -22.20 13.05
CA GLN A 171 5.34 -22.86 13.22
C GLN A 171 5.84 -22.73 14.66
N ILE A 172 6.83 -23.54 15.03
CA ILE A 172 7.63 -23.32 16.24
C ILE A 172 8.54 -22.10 16.00
N LEU A 173 8.56 -21.16 16.94
CA LEU A 173 9.33 -19.92 16.88
C LEU A 173 10.59 -19.97 17.76
N ASP A 174 10.51 -20.64 18.92
CA ASP A 174 11.56 -20.68 19.94
C ASP A 174 11.38 -21.92 20.81
N SER A 175 12.46 -22.67 21.04
CA SER A 175 12.53 -23.86 21.89
C SER A 175 13.73 -23.75 22.81
N LYS A 176 13.53 -23.78 24.13
CA LYS A 176 14.63 -23.59 25.09
C LYS A 176 14.42 -24.28 26.44
N LEU A 177 15.50 -24.49 27.16
CA LEU A 177 15.50 -24.96 28.55
C LEU A 177 15.69 -23.80 29.52
N ASP A 178 14.99 -23.83 30.65
CA ASP A 178 15.27 -22.93 31.77
C ASP A 178 16.38 -23.53 32.64
N LEU A 179 17.59 -23.00 32.47
CA LEU A 179 18.78 -23.45 33.20
C LEU A 179 18.75 -23.08 34.70
N ASN A 180 17.77 -22.31 35.17
CA ASN A 180 17.56 -22.02 36.59
C ASN A 180 16.60 -23.03 37.26
N ARG A 181 15.85 -23.78 36.44
CA ARG A 181 14.91 -24.83 36.87
C ARG A 181 15.34 -26.24 36.46
N SER A 182 16.41 -26.35 35.66
CA SER A 182 16.96 -27.61 35.18
C SER A 182 18.28 -27.91 35.90
N ASP A 183 18.43 -29.12 36.42
CA ASP A 183 19.62 -29.50 37.20
C ASP A 183 20.02 -30.98 37.01
N VAL A 184 21.27 -31.29 37.36
CA VAL A 184 21.78 -32.66 37.44
C VAL A 184 21.35 -33.25 38.79
N TYR A 185 20.31 -34.07 38.75
CA TYR A 185 19.74 -34.71 39.94
C TYR A 185 20.66 -35.82 40.51
N ASP A 186 21.36 -36.55 39.65
CA ASP A 186 22.31 -37.60 40.03
C ASP A 186 23.49 -37.71 39.06
N TYR A 187 24.66 -38.10 39.58
CA TYR A 187 25.89 -38.37 38.84
C TYR A 187 26.70 -39.47 39.53
N ASP A 188 26.59 -40.69 39.01
CA ASP A 188 27.25 -41.89 39.54
C ASP A 188 28.34 -42.38 38.57
N ARG A 189 29.55 -42.60 39.08
CA ARG A 189 30.70 -43.16 38.32
C ARG A 189 30.94 -44.65 38.60
N GLY A 190 29.91 -45.31 39.14
CA GLY A 190 29.89 -46.69 39.60
C GLY A 190 30.55 -46.88 40.96
N PHE A 191 30.23 -48.01 41.60
CA PHE A 191 30.66 -48.40 42.96
C PHE A 191 32.16 -48.25 43.28
N LEU A 192 33.05 -48.24 42.27
CA LEU A 192 34.51 -48.08 42.42
C LEU A 192 35.07 -46.80 41.78
N GLY A 193 34.22 -45.88 41.31
CA GLY A 193 34.62 -44.65 40.63
C GLY A 193 35.34 -44.85 39.29
N LEU A 194 35.27 -46.05 38.71
CA LEU A 194 36.03 -46.44 37.51
C LEU A 194 35.47 -45.86 36.20
N GLY A 195 34.21 -45.38 36.23
CA GLY A 195 33.55 -44.69 35.12
C GLY A 195 34.31 -43.43 34.66
N PRO A 196 34.20 -43.05 33.38
CA PRO A 196 34.89 -41.89 32.83
C PRO A 196 34.36 -40.59 33.45
N ASP A 197 35.22 -39.58 33.59
CA ASP A 197 34.79 -38.27 34.08
C ASP A 197 34.30 -37.43 32.90
N THR A 198 32.99 -37.44 32.68
CA THR A 198 32.34 -36.88 31.47
C THR A 198 31.04 -36.15 31.80
N ALA A 199 30.93 -35.56 33.00
CA ALA A 199 29.75 -34.81 33.42
C ALA A 199 29.36 -33.69 32.44
N PRO A 200 30.27 -32.83 31.92
CA PRO A 200 29.90 -31.79 30.97
C PRO A 200 29.34 -32.35 29.66
N GLU A 201 29.95 -33.42 29.14
CA GLU A 201 29.51 -34.07 27.91
C GLU A 201 28.15 -34.77 28.08
N LEU A 202 27.94 -35.43 29.21
CA LEU A 202 26.70 -36.12 29.57
C LEU A 202 25.55 -35.16 29.85
N GLN A 203 25.82 -34.04 30.52
CA GLN A 203 24.84 -32.97 30.75
C GLN A 203 24.45 -32.28 29.43
N ARG A 204 25.44 -31.94 28.59
CA ARG A 204 25.19 -31.36 27.26
C ARG A 204 24.39 -32.30 26.36
N LEU A 205 24.65 -33.61 26.42
CA LEU A 205 23.86 -34.63 25.73
C LEU A 205 22.43 -34.70 26.29
N ALA A 206 22.27 -34.70 27.61
CA ALA A 206 20.96 -34.74 28.26
C ALA A 206 20.11 -33.50 27.96
N GLN A 207 20.73 -32.32 27.86
CA GLN A 207 20.07 -31.08 27.45
C GLN A 207 19.57 -31.11 26.00
N GLN A 208 20.34 -31.68 25.07
CA GLN A 208 19.90 -31.83 23.68
C GLN A 208 18.75 -32.84 23.53
N GLU A 209 18.87 -33.99 24.20
CA GLU A 209 17.84 -35.03 24.23
C GLU A 209 16.56 -34.56 24.94
N ALA A 210 16.68 -33.70 25.97
CA ALA A 210 15.55 -33.05 26.62
C ALA A 210 14.81 -32.11 25.66
N LEU A 211 15.52 -31.25 24.93
CA LEU A 211 14.92 -30.34 23.95
C LEU A 211 14.10 -31.11 22.91
N VAL A 212 14.68 -32.15 22.31
CA VAL A 212 14.00 -33.00 21.32
C VAL A 212 12.75 -33.66 21.90
N LYS A 213 12.78 -34.15 23.16
CA LYS A 213 11.61 -34.74 23.82
C LYS A 213 10.51 -33.73 24.11
N ILE A 214 10.86 -32.52 24.54
CA ILE A 214 9.90 -31.46 24.86
C ILE A 214 9.24 -30.93 23.58
N GLU A 215 9.99 -30.79 22.48
CA GLU A 215 9.43 -30.49 21.16
C GLU A 215 8.49 -31.60 20.67
N GLN A 216 8.91 -32.87 20.76
CA GLN A 216 8.07 -34.01 20.38
C GLN A 216 6.77 -34.09 21.19
N ALA A 217 6.82 -33.77 22.49
CA ALA A 217 5.64 -33.72 23.36
C ALA A 217 4.70 -32.57 22.96
N ALA A 218 5.23 -31.35 22.79
CA ALA A 218 4.48 -30.18 22.34
C ALA A 218 3.70 -30.46 21.04
N CYS A 219 4.33 -31.17 20.11
CA CYS A 219 3.75 -31.54 18.83
C CYS A 219 2.68 -32.63 18.95
N GLN A 220 2.84 -33.59 19.86
CA GLN A 220 1.82 -34.62 20.16
C GLN A 220 0.60 -34.04 20.89
N GLU A 221 0.80 -33.04 21.75
CA GLU A 221 -0.28 -32.29 22.41
C GLU A 221 -0.92 -31.21 21.53
N GLY A 222 -0.48 -31.07 20.27
CA GLY A 222 -1.14 -30.23 19.27
C GLY A 222 -0.82 -28.74 19.35
N LEU A 223 0.33 -28.35 19.92
CA LEU A 223 0.75 -26.95 20.10
C LEU A 223 0.57 -26.08 18.84
N LEU A 224 0.88 -26.61 17.64
CA LEU A 224 0.69 -25.89 16.38
C LEU A 224 -0.78 -25.60 16.07
N GLN A 225 -1.69 -26.50 16.40
CA GLN A 225 -3.14 -26.33 16.21
C GLN A 225 -3.73 -25.35 17.23
N GLU A 226 -3.23 -25.36 18.47
CA GLU A 226 -3.59 -24.32 19.45
C GLU A 226 -3.07 -22.95 18.99
N ALA A 227 -1.83 -22.88 18.51
CA ALA A 227 -1.24 -21.65 17.97
C ALA A 227 -2.06 -21.09 16.79
N GLN A 228 -2.58 -21.97 15.93
CA GLN A 228 -3.49 -21.66 14.82
C GLN A 228 -4.75 -20.95 15.30
N GLN A 229 -5.52 -21.58 16.20
CA GLN A 229 -6.81 -21.07 16.69
C GLN A 229 -6.64 -19.76 17.47
N ARG A 230 -5.58 -19.67 18.27
CA ARG A 230 -5.24 -18.46 19.02
C ARG A 230 -4.81 -17.33 18.08
N ALA A 231 -4.08 -17.61 17.00
CA ALA A 231 -3.71 -16.58 16.00
C ALA A 231 -4.93 -16.01 15.26
N GLU A 232 -5.87 -16.86 14.84
CA GLU A 232 -7.13 -16.40 14.22
C GLU A 232 -7.94 -15.51 15.17
N THR A 233 -7.99 -15.89 16.45
CA THR A 233 -8.67 -15.13 17.51
C THR A 233 -7.98 -13.78 17.78
N THR A 234 -6.65 -13.74 17.90
CA THR A 234 -5.92 -12.50 18.17
C THR A 234 -5.94 -11.53 16.99
N VAL A 235 -5.77 -12.03 15.76
CA VAL A 235 -5.78 -11.17 14.54
C VAL A 235 -7.19 -10.64 14.25
N SER A 236 -8.24 -11.43 14.47
CA SER A 236 -9.63 -10.95 14.32
C SER A 236 -9.97 -9.85 15.34
N GLN A 237 -9.59 -10.02 16.60
CA GLN A 237 -9.76 -8.99 17.65
C GLN A 237 -8.98 -7.70 17.36
N LEU A 238 -7.75 -7.80 16.85
CA LEU A 238 -6.94 -6.64 16.46
C LEU A 238 -7.61 -5.84 15.33
N LEU A 239 -8.13 -6.52 14.30
CA LEU A 239 -8.76 -5.87 13.15
C LEU A 239 -10.16 -5.31 13.47
N ALA A 240 -10.93 -5.98 14.32
CA ALA A 240 -12.18 -5.41 14.86
C ALA A 240 -11.90 -4.12 15.67
N THR A 241 -10.81 -4.10 16.44
CA THR A 241 -10.36 -2.89 17.18
C THR A 241 -9.88 -1.78 16.24
N ALA A 242 -9.39 -2.13 15.04
CA ALA A 242 -9.00 -1.18 14.00
C ALA A 242 -10.20 -0.58 13.20
N GLY A 243 -11.42 -1.07 13.42
CA GLY A 243 -12.66 -0.52 12.85
C GLY A 243 -13.29 -1.32 11.71
N PHE A 244 -12.85 -2.55 11.43
CA PHE A 244 -13.49 -3.42 10.45
C PHE A 244 -14.66 -4.19 11.08
N GLU A 245 -15.85 -4.13 10.48
CA GLU A 245 -17.07 -4.74 11.05
C GLU A 245 -17.12 -6.26 10.88
N THR A 246 -16.68 -6.77 9.73
CA THR A 246 -16.62 -8.21 9.45
C THR A 246 -15.20 -8.62 9.08
N VAL A 247 -14.58 -9.43 9.95
CA VAL A 247 -13.23 -9.96 9.75
C VAL A 247 -13.27 -11.48 9.57
N GLN A 248 -12.85 -11.97 8.41
CA GLN A 248 -12.66 -13.41 8.15
C GLN A 248 -11.17 -13.72 8.15
N VAL A 249 -10.65 -14.20 9.28
CA VAL A 249 -9.29 -14.76 9.33
C VAL A 249 -9.34 -16.23 8.93
N THR A 250 -8.42 -16.62 8.06
CA THR A 250 -8.20 -18.02 7.67
C THR A 250 -6.72 -18.32 7.80
N THR A 251 -6.35 -19.42 8.44
CA THR A 251 -4.98 -19.92 8.44
C THR A 251 -4.76 -20.94 7.32
N GLN A 252 -3.55 -20.98 6.77
CA GLN A 252 -3.11 -22.14 6.01
C GLN A 252 -2.87 -23.32 6.99
N PRO A 253 -3.25 -24.56 6.65
CA PRO A 253 -3.00 -25.69 7.53
C PRO A 253 -1.48 -25.92 7.67
N SER A 254 -1.01 -26.06 8.90
CA SER A 254 0.32 -26.64 9.14
C SER A 254 0.31 -28.09 8.65
N ASN A 255 1.17 -28.44 7.69
CA ASN A 255 1.21 -29.75 7.04
C ASN A 255 1.82 -30.88 7.93
N GLY A 256 1.49 -30.91 9.22
CA GLY A 256 1.88 -31.93 10.19
C GLY A 256 3.35 -31.96 10.60
N THR A 257 4.24 -31.34 9.83
CA THR A 257 5.68 -31.29 10.10
C THR A 257 6.04 -30.31 11.20
N CYS A 258 5.82 -30.72 12.44
CA CYS A 258 6.92 -30.59 13.39
C CYS A 258 8.08 -31.41 12.83
N GLU A 259 9.03 -30.72 12.19
CA GLU A 259 10.14 -31.36 11.48
C GLU A 259 11.15 -31.88 12.49
N THR A 260 10.92 -33.09 12.99
CA THR A 260 11.76 -33.75 13.99
C THR A 260 13.21 -33.76 13.50
N PRO A 261 14.17 -33.24 14.29
CA PRO A 261 15.59 -33.38 13.99
C PRO A 261 15.91 -34.86 13.75
N PRO A 262 16.75 -35.21 12.76
CA PRO A 262 16.98 -36.60 12.37
C PRO A 262 17.55 -37.38 13.56
N SER A 263 16.69 -38.21 14.15
CA SER A 263 17.01 -38.96 15.35
C SER A 263 18.05 -40.02 15.02
N ASN A 264 19.31 -39.70 15.32
CA ASN A 264 20.40 -40.67 15.36
C ASN A 264 20.32 -41.46 16.67
N SER A 265 19.18 -42.11 16.90
CA SER A 265 18.91 -42.99 18.03
C SER A 265 19.72 -44.28 17.90
N GLY A 266 21.01 -44.19 18.22
CA GLY A 266 21.83 -45.33 18.61
C GLY A 266 21.36 -45.89 19.95
N GLU A 267 20.16 -46.46 19.96
CA GLU A 267 19.39 -46.86 21.15
C GLU A 267 20.13 -47.94 21.96
N PRO A 268 20.69 -47.62 23.15
CA PRO A 268 21.45 -48.58 23.94
C PRO A 268 20.48 -49.46 24.74
N GLY A 269 20.09 -50.58 24.13
CA GLY A 269 19.34 -51.72 24.71
C GLY A 269 18.61 -51.49 26.04
N SER A 270 17.30 -51.31 25.96
CA SER A 270 16.38 -51.24 27.10
C SER A 270 16.42 -52.51 27.97
N ALA A 271 17.21 -52.45 29.05
CA ALA A 271 17.25 -53.51 30.06
C ALA A 271 15.98 -53.44 30.94
N PRO A 272 15.21 -54.54 31.08
CA PRO A 272 14.00 -54.52 31.89
C PRO A 272 14.34 -54.46 33.39
N PHE A 273 13.81 -53.45 34.08
CA PHE A 273 13.70 -53.49 35.54
C PHE A 273 12.76 -54.62 35.95
N GLN A 274 13.30 -55.62 36.65
CA GLN A 274 12.50 -56.55 37.46
C GLN A 274 12.65 -56.15 38.94
N GLY A 275 11.55 -56.20 39.68
CA GLY A 275 11.52 -56.04 41.14
C GLY A 275 11.49 -57.37 41.89
#